data_AF-A0A4R3ZWI0-F1
#
_entry.id   AF-A0A4R3ZWI0-F1
#
_cell.length_a   1.000
_cell.length_b   1.000
_cell.length_c   1.000
_cell.angle_alpha   90.00
_cell.angle_beta   90.00
_cell.angle_gamma   90.00
#
_symmetry.space_group_name_H-M   'P 1'
#
loop_
_entity.id
_entity.type
_entity.pdbx_description
1 polymer ?
#
loop_
_entity_poly.entity_id
_entity_poly.type
_entity_poly.pdbx_seq_one_letter_code
_entity_poly.pdbx_strand_id
1 'polypeptide(L)'
;MAGQTLEHTGAAIVEEYYPEYATKVAPIYPLYSTEIYVGSAIILLSMSMLGLPITAIGYYTQDAGVSLGMAVAAVVATTVVFLIGLFVCMYGFRKHGREDSH
;
A
#
# COMPACT_ATOMS: atom_id res chain seq x y z
N MET A 1 -31.24 -30.18 20.75
CA MET A 1 -30.16 -30.83 19.96
C MET A 1 -28.89 -30.07 20.24
N ALA A 2 -27.79 -30.82 20.44
CA ALA A 2 -26.49 -30.36 20.88
C ALA A 2 -25.98 -29.17 20.05
N GLY A 3 -25.19 -28.32 20.71
CA GLY A 3 -24.44 -27.26 20.04
C GLY A 3 -23.61 -27.84 18.92
N GLN A 4 -23.95 -27.47 17.69
CA GLN A 4 -23.04 -27.62 16.57
C GLN A 4 -22.00 -26.51 16.73
N THR A 5 -20.91 -26.86 17.41
CA THR A 5 -19.61 -26.26 17.13
C THR A 5 -19.46 -26.29 15.61
N LEU A 6 -19.49 -25.11 14.97
CA LEU A 6 -19.10 -24.96 13.57
C LEU A 6 -17.61 -25.28 13.49
N GLU A 7 -17.28 -26.58 13.42
CA GLU A 7 -15.93 -27.09 13.16
C GLU A 7 -15.45 -26.78 11.74
N HIS A 8 -16.32 -26.20 10.93
CA HIS A 8 -16.02 -25.88 9.54
C HIS A 8 -15.36 -24.50 9.46
N THR A 9 -14.04 -24.51 9.54
CA THR A 9 -13.21 -23.46 8.91
C THR A 9 -13.69 -23.25 7.48
N GLY A 10 -13.69 -22.01 6.99
CA GLY A 10 -14.39 -21.63 5.75
C GLY A 10 -14.12 -22.52 4.52
N ALA A 11 -12.97 -23.18 4.44
CA ALA A 11 -12.65 -24.15 3.40
C ALA A 11 -13.57 -25.39 3.41
N ALA A 12 -13.89 -25.93 4.59
CA ALA A 12 -14.72 -27.14 4.72
C ALA A 12 -16.19 -26.89 4.34
N ILE A 13 -16.72 -25.69 4.61
CA ILE A 13 -18.08 -25.31 4.16
C ILE A 13 -18.12 -25.18 2.64
N VAL A 14 -17.07 -24.62 2.02
CA VAL A 14 -17.00 -24.45 0.57
C VAL A 14 -16.87 -25.82 -0.12
N GLU A 15 -16.11 -26.76 0.44
CA GLU A 15 -16.01 -28.12 -0.11
C GLU A 15 -17.34 -28.90 -0.03
N GLU A 16 -18.12 -28.73 1.04
CA GLU A 16 -19.36 -29.48 1.25
C GLU A 16 -20.55 -28.89 0.48
N TYR A 17 -20.69 -27.56 0.45
CA TYR A 17 -21.87 -26.90 -0.13
C TYR A 17 -21.62 -26.26 -1.50
N TYR A 18 -20.36 -26.00 -1.86
CA TYR A 18 -19.97 -25.25 -3.06
C TYR A 18 -18.71 -25.81 -3.73
N PRO A 19 -18.67 -27.13 -4.05
CA PRO A 19 -17.44 -27.84 -4.46
C PRO A 19 -16.79 -27.27 -5.73
N GLU A 20 -17.57 -26.62 -6.59
CA GLU A 20 -17.11 -25.94 -7.80
C GLU A 20 -16.24 -24.70 -7.53
N TYR A 21 -16.26 -24.18 -6.31
CA TYR A 21 -15.44 -23.06 -5.84
C TYR A 21 -14.30 -23.49 -4.91
N ALA A 22 -14.28 -24.75 -4.44
CA ALA A 22 -13.26 -25.24 -3.53
C ALA A 22 -11.84 -25.23 -4.16
N THR A 23 -11.76 -25.47 -5.46
CA THR A 23 -10.48 -25.50 -6.20
C THR A 23 -10.20 -24.23 -6.99
N LYS A 24 -11.12 -23.24 -7.00
CA LYS A 24 -10.94 -21.99 -7.73
C LYS A 24 -10.23 -20.98 -6.83
N VAL A 25 -9.07 -20.50 -7.28
CA VAL A 25 -8.40 -19.37 -6.64
C VAL A 25 -9.29 -18.14 -6.79
N ALA A 26 -9.63 -17.49 -5.67
CA ALA A 26 -10.45 -16.29 -5.68
C ALA A 26 -9.75 -15.19 -6.51
N PRO A 27 -10.47 -14.49 -7.39
CA PRO A 27 -9.89 -13.39 -8.14
C PRO A 27 -9.41 -12.31 -7.17
N ILE A 28 -8.14 -11.91 -7.29
CA ILE A 28 -7.60 -10.78 -6.53
C ILE A 28 -7.95 -9.51 -7.30
N TYR A 29 -8.89 -8.74 -6.78
CA TYR A 29 -9.15 -7.42 -7.32
C TYR A 29 -7.91 -6.53 -7.15
N PRO A 30 -7.48 -5.80 -8.19
CA PRO A 30 -6.24 -5.03 -8.15
C PRO A 30 -6.16 -4.06 -6.97
N LEU A 31 -7.29 -3.44 -6.59
CA LEU A 31 -7.39 -2.51 -5.46
C LEU A 31 -7.06 -3.13 -4.09
N TYR A 32 -7.22 -4.45 -3.95
CA TYR A 32 -6.97 -5.19 -2.70
C TYR A 32 -5.70 -6.03 -2.77
N SER A 33 -4.85 -5.81 -3.78
CA SER A 33 -3.57 -6.50 -3.89
C SER A 33 -2.56 -6.00 -2.86
N THR A 34 -1.66 -6.89 -2.44
CA THR A 34 -0.59 -6.57 -1.49
C THR A 34 0.27 -5.41 -2.00
N GLU A 35 0.52 -5.37 -3.31
CA GLU A 35 1.28 -4.32 -3.97
C GLU A 35 0.63 -2.95 -3.80
N ILE A 36 -0.69 -2.84 -3.96
CA ILE A 36 -1.41 -1.56 -3.73
C ILE A 36 -1.33 -1.16 -2.27
N TYR A 37 -1.47 -2.09 -1.32
CA TYR A 37 -1.34 -1.77 0.10
C TYR A 37 0.06 -1.29 0.46
N VAL A 38 1.10 -1.96 -0.04
CA VAL A 38 2.49 -1.59 0.21
C VAL A 38 2.80 -0.24 -0.44
N GLY A 39 2.43 -0.03 -1.70
CA GLY A 39 2.64 1.25 -2.39
C GLY A 39 1.92 2.41 -1.71
N SER A 40 0.68 2.18 -1.26
CA SER A 40 -0.11 3.17 -0.51
C SER A 40 0.51 3.50 0.85
N ALA A 41 1.03 2.51 1.56
CA ALA A 41 1.74 2.73 2.82
C ALA A 41 3.03 3.55 2.63
N ILE A 42 3.77 3.31 1.55
CA ILE A 42 4.97 4.09 1.20
C ILE A 42 4.59 5.55 0.87
N ILE A 43 3.50 5.78 0.14
CA ILE A 43 2.99 7.13 -0.15
C ILE A 43 2.58 7.84 1.14
N LEU A 44 1.90 7.14 2.05
CA LEU A 44 1.52 7.70 3.36
C LEU A 44 2.76 8.06 4.20
N LEU A 45 3.80 7.22 4.17
CA LEU A 45 5.07 7.51 4.82
C LEU A 45 5.73 8.75 4.22
N SER A 46 5.71 8.92 2.90
CA SER A 46 6.21 10.14 2.25
C SER A 46 5.46 11.40 2.74
N MET A 47 4.13 11.32 2.88
CA MET A 47 3.31 12.41 3.40
C MET A 47 3.65 12.75 4.86
N SER A 48 3.89 11.74 5.72
CA SER A 48 4.26 11.99 7.12
C SER A 48 5.66 12.59 7.27
N MET A 49 6.55 12.36 6.28
CA MET A 49 7.89 12.94 6.24
C MET A 49 7.92 14.41 5.76
N LEU A 50 6.80 14.99 5.31
CA LEU A 50 6.74 16.38 4.83
C LEU A 50 7.20 17.42 5.87
N GLY A 51 7.13 17.10 7.17
CA GLY A 51 7.65 17.98 8.22
C GLY A 51 9.15 18.25 8.09
N LEU A 52 9.91 17.34 7.50
CA LEU A 52 11.37 17.42 7.38
C LEU A 52 11.83 18.49 6.37
N PRO A 53 11.32 18.55 5.11
CA PRO A 53 11.63 19.66 4.21
C PRO A 53 11.09 21.00 4.72
N ILE A 54 9.90 21.03 5.35
CA ILE A 54 9.33 22.27 5.91
C ILE A 54 10.23 22.85 6.99
N THR A 55 10.67 22.01 7.94
CA THR A 55 11.56 22.45 9.02
C THR A 55 12.95 22.82 8.49
N ALA A 56 13.52 22.06 7.54
CA ALA A 56 14.80 22.38 6.93
C ALA A 56 14.79 23.75 6.21
N ILE A 57 13.72 24.07 5.47
CA ILE A 57 13.55 25.39 4.84
C ILE A 57 13.41 26.48 5.91
N GLY A 58 12.58 26.25 6.93
CA GLY A 58 12.41 27.21 8.04
C GLY A 58 13.74 27.57 8.70
N TYR A 59 14.56 26.57 9.03
CA TYR A 59 15.87 26.78 9.63
C TYR A 59 16.85 27.48 8.69
N TYR A 60 16.81 27.17 7.38
CA TYR A 60 17.60 27.90 6.38
C TYR A 60 17.22 29.39 6.32
N THR A 61 15.92 29.71 6.32
CA THR A 61 15.45 31.12 6.28
C THR A 61 15.76 31.92 7.54
N GLN A 62 16.06 31.24 8.65
CA GLN A 62 16.41 31.85 9.92
C GLN A 62 17.92 31.86 10.19
N ASP A 63 18.75 31.50 9.21
CA ASP A 63 20.20 31.33 9.37
C ASP A 63 20.59 30.40 10.54
N ALA A 64 19.73 29.42 10.87
CA ALA A 64 19.87 28.54 12.02
C ALA A 64 20.80 27.33 11.76
N GLY A 65 21.84 27.52 10.93
CA GLY A 65 22.87 26.51 10.66
C GLY A 65 22.48 25.40 9.67
N VAL A 66 21.33 25.50 9.00
CA VAL A 66 20.92 24.58 7.93
C VAL A 66 21.25 25.21 6.57
N SER A 67 21.99 24.50 5.73
CA SER A 67 22.31 24.96 4.38
C SER A 67 21.14 24.75 3.41
N LEU A 68 21.10 25.56 2.34
CA LEU A 68 20.15 25.35 1.24
C LEU A 68 20.25 23.93 0.66
N GLY A 69 21.47 23.38 0.60
CA GLY A 69 21.70 22.00 0.12
C GLY A 69 20.97 20.94 0.96
N MET A 70 20.91 21.12 2.28
CA MET A 70 20.16 20.22 3.16
C MET A 70 18.64 20.32 2.94
N ALA A 71 18.12 21.54 2.75
CA ALA A 71 16.71 21.73 2.42
C ALA A 71 16.33 21.06 1.09
N VAL A 72 17.15 21.23 0.05
CA VAL A 72 16.95 20.57 -1.25
C VAL A 72 17.04 19.05 -1.11
N ALA A 73 18.01 18.53 -0.36
CA ALA A 73 18.15 17.09 -0.14
C ALA A 73 16.92 16.49 0.56
N ALA A 74 16.34 17.18 1.54
CA ALA A 74 15.12 16.75 2.22
C ALA A 74 13.91 16.67 1.26
N VAL A 75 13.77 17.65 0.38
CA VAL A 75 12.72 17.66 -0.67
C VAL A 75 12.92 16.48 -1.61
N VAL A 76 14.13 16.33 -2.18
CA VAL A 76 14.45 15.26 -3.12
C VAL A 76 14.23 13.88 -2.50
N ALA A 77 14.68 13.66 -1.26
CA ALA A 77 14.46 12.41 -0.55
C ALA A 77 12.97 12.07 -0.42
N THR A 78 12.15 13.07 -0.04
CA THR A 78 10.70 12.90 0.09
C THR A 78 10.04 12.57 -1.24
N THR A 79 10.44 13.25 -2.31
CA THR A 79 9.96 12.99 -3.68
C THR A 79 10.34 11.59 -4.16
N VAL A 80 11.56 11.11 -3.89
CA VAL A 80 12.00 9.76 -4.27
C VAL A 80 11.14 8.70 -3.58
N VAL A 81 10.87 8.84 -2.28
CA VAL A 81 10.01 7.89 -1.55
C VAL A 81 8.60 7.88 -2.13
N PHE A 82 8.03 9.04 -2.43
CA PHE A 82 6.73 9.15 -3.09
C PHE A 82 6.69 8.40 -4.43
N LEU A 83 7.71 8.62 -5.29
CA LEU A 83 7.80 7.99 -6.60
C LEU A 83 7.95 6.47 -6.51
N ILE A 84 8.68 5.96 -5.51
CA ILE A 84 8.79 4.53 -5.23
C ILE A 84 7.40 3.96 -4.89
N GLY A 85 6.66 4.60 -3.98
CA GLY A 85 5.31 4.16 -3.61
C GLY A 85 4.36 4.16 -4.81
N LEU A 86 4.41 5.21 -5.64
CA LEU A 86 3.64 5.31 -6.88
C LEU A 86 4.00 4.19 -7.86
N PHE A 87 5.29 3.89 -8.03
CA PHE A 87 5.75 2.81 -8.90
C PHE A 87 5.26 1.43 -8.44
N VAL A 88 5.30 1.17 -7.13
CA VAL A 88 4.78 -0.08 -6.55
C VAL A 88 3.27 -0.20 -6.78
N CYS A 89 2.52 0.89 -6.62
CA CYS A 89 1.09 0.89 -6.95
C CYS A 89 0.84 0.59 -8.43
N MET A 90 1.57 1.26 -9.34
CA MET A 90 1.46 1.01 -10.79
C MET A 90 1.79 -0.44 -11.15
N TYR A 91 2.80 -1.02 -10.50
CA TYR A 91 3.15 -2.43 -10.67
C TYR A 91 2.01 -3.35 -10.20
N GLY A 92 1.41 -3.08 -9.05
CA GLY A 92 0.25 -3.82 -8.53
C GLY A 92 -0.94 -3.78 -9.50
N PHE A 93 -1.30 -2.59 -9.98
CA PHE A 93 -2.35 -2.41 -10.98
C PHE A 93 -2.05 -3.16 -12.29
N ARG A 94 -0.79 -3.17 -12.74
CA ARG A 94 -0.41 -3.88 -13.97
C ARG A 94 -0.40 -5.40 -13.78
N LYS A 95 0.04 -5.89 -12.62
CA LYS A 95 0.11 -7.32 -12.29
C LYS A 95 -1.27 -7.95 -12.15
N HIS A 96 -2.20 -7.23 -11.54
CA HIS A 96 -3.58 -7.66 -11.34
C HIS A 96 -4.54 -6.94 -12.29
N GLY A 97 -4.04 -6.59 -13.49
CA GLY A 97 -4.72 -5.79 -14.49
C GLY A 97 -6.15 -6.25 -14.75
N ARG A 98 -7.03 -5.26 -14.99
CA ARG A 98 -8.47 -5.34 -15.27
C ARG A 98 -8.86 -6.58 -16.10
N GLU A 99 -9.15 -7.70 -15.44
CA GLU A 99 -10.42 -8.35 -15.71
C GLU A 99 -11.46 -7.47 -15.04
N ASP A 100 -11.92 -6.42 -15.73
CA ASP A 100 -13.13 -5.73 -15.30
C ASP A 100 -14.25 -6.76 -15.35
N SER A 101 -14.49 -7.41 -14.22
CA SER A 101 -15.75 -8.03 -13.90
C SER A 101 -16.72 -6.92 -13.47
N HIS A 102 -17.08 -6.06 -14.43
CA HIS A 102 -18.34 -5.33 -14.41
C HIS A 102 -19.15 -5.77 -15.62
#